data_AF-A0A5J4LUF4-F1
#
_entry.id   AF-A0A5J4LUF4-F1
#
_cell.length_a   1.000
_cell.length_b   1.000
_cell.length_c   1.000
_cell.angle_alpha   90.00
_cell.angle_beta   90.00
_cell.angle_gamma   90.00
#
_symmetry.space_group_name_H-M   'P 1'
#
loop_
_entity.id
_entity.type
_entity.pdbx_description
1 polymer ?
#
loop_
_entity_poly.entity_id
_entity_poly.type
_entity_poly.pdbx_seq_one_letter_code
_entity_poly.pdbx_strand_id
1 'polypeptide(L)'
;MGVGPRYDGGAGSAGGGGRDFGGGRGGGPGDDAEALLRARLRLADEQIETPPGLWGRVRDPGATPAPAVAALPRRRPYAVALVVAAAVAAVVLSVWWLVRPGPVALRPAGPPATVKVTVYNSERACRTGRSLECALRLARDPRAEYAARGNSAGRVWHGDGLAAHCVVTDGRMVRDEAGVTSTRWYLVTTGQGVRGWLPGVRTRNTREVRECPGGER
;
A
#
# COMPACT_ATOMS: atom_id res chain seq x y z
N MET A 1 61.52 -38.93 12.35
CA MET A 1 61.80 -39.54 11.03
C MET A 1 60.67 -40.51 10.72
N GLY A 2 59.99 -40.34 9.59
CA GLY A 2 58.89 -41.21 9.14
C GLY A 2 58.38 -40.69 7.79
N VAL A 3 58.62 -41.47 6.74
CA VAL A 3 58.61 -41.09 5.32
C VAL A 3 57.42 -41.76 4.63
N GLY A 4 56.64 -40.99 3.85
CA GLY A 4 55.84 -41.44 2.68
C GLY A 4 54.60 -42.32 2.94
N PRO A 5 53.68 -42.48 1.97
CA PRO A 5 53.96 -42.49 0.52
C PRO A 5 53.09 -41.55 -0.35
N ARG A 6 53.55 -41.44 -1.60
CA ARG A 6 52.99 -40.75 -2.76
C ARG A 6 51.74 -41.46 -3.30
N TYR A 7 50.80 -40.69 -3.83
CA TYR A 7 49.81 -41.16 -4.82
C TYR A 7 49.96 -40.30 -6.08
N ASP A 8 50.37 -40.95 -7.16
CA ASP A 8 50.22 -40.47 -8.55
C ASP A 8 48.89 -41.00 -9.09
N GLY A 9 48.19 -40.19 -9.89
CA GLY A 9 46.97 -40.64 -10.54
C GLY A 9 46.34 -39.65 -11.52
N GLY A 10 46.71 -39.81 -12.81
CA GLY A 10 45.73 -39.86 -13.90
C GLY A 10 45.31 -38.56 -14.58
N ALA A 11 45.85 -38.36 -15.79
CA ALA A 11 45.29 -37.50 -16.82
C ALA A 11 44.01 -38.07 -17.43
N GLY A 12 43.09 -37.20 -17.87
CA GLY A 12 41.92 -37.56 -18.68
C GLY A 12 41.37 -36.35 -19.41
N SER A 13 41.51 -36.36 -20.73
CA SER A 13 41.11 -35.30 -21.67
C SER A 13 39.60 -35.27 -21.97
N ALA A 14 39.21 -34.11 -22.54
CA ALA A 14 38.22 -33.91 -23.60
C ALA A 14 36.73 -33.70 -23.26
N GLY A 15 36.23 -32.55 -23.72
CA GLY A 15 35.04 -32.49 -24.57
C GLY A 15 33.75 -31.95 -23.94
N GLY A 16 33.12 -30.99 -24.63
CA GLY A 16 31.66 -30.89 -24.62
C GLY A 16 31.05 -29.50 -24.53
N GLY A 17 30.83 -28.89 -25.70
CA GLY A 17 29.53 -28.27 -26.02
C GLY A 17 29.18 -26.94 -25.35
N GLY A 18 29.39 -25.85 -26.09
CA GLY A 18 28.64 -24.62 -25.88
C GLY A 18 27.14 -24.91 -25.90
N ARG A 19 26.45 -24.55 -24.82
CA ARG A 19 25.00 -24.57 -24.74
C ARG A 19 24.48 -23.25 -25.29
N ASP A 20 23.82 -23.34 -26.44
CA ASP A 20 22.81 -22.37 -26.86
C ASP A 20 21.72 -22.31 -25.78
N PHE A 21 21.64 -21.17 -25.09
CA PHE A 21 20.51 -20.81 -24.26
C PHE A 21 19.58 -19.94 -25.09
N GLY A 22 18.43 -20.48 -25.49
CA GLY A 22 17.41 -19.68 -26.16
C GLY A 22 16.12 -20.43 -26.45
N GLY A 23 15.10 -20.22 -25.60
CA GLY A 23 13.71 -20.34 -26.05
C GLY A 23 12.90 -21.55 -25.60
N GLY A 24 13.15 -22.12 -24.43
CA GLY A 24 12.20 -23.03 -23.78
C GLY A 24 11.21 -22.27 -22.91
N ARG A 25 10.11 -21.78 -23.48
CA ARG A 25 8.97 -21.20 -22.75
C ARG A 25 8.30 -22.33 -21.94
N GLY A 26 8.80 -22.58 -20.73
CA GLY A 26 8.22 -23.55 -19.80
C GLY A 26 6.87 -23.03 -19.31
N GLY A 27 5.79 -23.58 -19.84
CA GLY A 27 4.44 -23.39 -19.31
C GLY A 27 4.38 -23.93 -17.89
N GLY A 28 4.44 -23.02 -16.91
CA GLY A 28 4.19 -23.35 -15.53
C GLY A 28 2.67 -23.37 -15.27
N PRO A 29 2.19 -24.14 -14.28
CA PRO A 29 0.77 -24.19 -13.92
C PRO A 29 0.16 -22.82 -13.55
N GLY A 30 0.99 -21.81 -13.25
CA GLY A 30 0.57 -20.43 -13.04
C GLY A 30 0.19 -19.67 -14.33
N ASP A 31 0.87 -19.94 -15.44
CA ASP A 31 0.58 -19.31 -16.74
C ASP A 31 -0.75 -19.82 -17.32
N ASP A 32 -1.03 -21.12 -17.11
CA ASP A 32 -2.29 -21.75 -17.49
C ASP A 32 -3.47 -21.19 -16.69
N ALA A 33 -3.28 -20.96 -15.38
CA ALA A 33 -4.31 -20.37 -14.51
C ALA A 33 -4.62 -18.92 -14.92
N GLU A 34 -3.60 -18.14 -15.28
CA GLU A 34 -3.78 -16.76 -15.75
C GLU A 34 -4.51 -16.72 -17.10
N ALA A 35 -4.16 -17.61 -18.03
CA ALA A 35 -4.85 -17.75 -19.31
C ALA A 35 -6.33 -18.10 -19.12
N LEU A 36 -6.63 -19.00 -18.19
CA LEU A 36 -8.00 -19.43 -17.87
C LEU A 36 -8.82 -18.29 -17.23
N LEU A 37 -8.19 -17.50 -16.36
CA LEU A 37 -8.83 -16.32 -15.76
C LEU A 37 -9.14 -15.25 -16.82
N ARG A 38 -8.19 -14.94 -17.71
CA ARG A 38 -8.42 -13.99 -18.81
C ARG A 38 -9.54 -14.46 -19.74
N ALA A 39 -9.61 -15.75 -20.05
CA ALA A 39 -10.68 -16.32 -20.86
C ALA A 39 -12.05 -16.16 -20.18
N ARG A 40 -12.13 -16.40 -18.86
CA ARG A 40 -13.38 -16.21 -18.10
C ARG A 40 -13.82 -14.74 -18.04
N LEU A 41 -12.89 -13.81 -17.86
CA LEU A 41 -13.20 -12.39 -17.84
C LEU A 41 -13.77 -11.91 -19.18
N ARG A 42 -13.19 -12.38 -20.30
CA ARG A 42 -13.69 -12.06 -21.64
C ARG A 42 -15.11 -12.57 -21.87
N LEU A 43 -15.39 -13.81 -21.45
CA LEU A 43 -16.75 -14.37 -21.51
C LEU A 43 -17.75 -13.62 -20.63
N ALA A 44 -17.31 -13.05 -19.50
CA ALA A 44 -18.17 -12.25 -18.65
C ALA A 44 -18.45 -10.88 -19.26
N ASP A 45 -17.45 -10.23 -19.88
CA ASP A 45 -17.61 -8.93 -20.55
C ASP A 45 -18.55 -9.02 -21.76
N GLU A 46 -18.46 -10.11 -22.53
CA GLU A 46 -19.37 -10.41 -23.65
C GLU A 46 -20.83 -10.62 -23.21
N GLN A 47 -21.07 -10.97 -21.94
CA GLN A 47 -22.43 -11.12 -21.38
C GLN A 47 -23.03 -9.79 -20.87
N ILE A 48 -22.25 -8.70 -20.84
CA ILE A 48 -22.75 -7.40 -20.36
C ILE A 48 -23.48 -6.71 -21.51
N GLU A 49 -24.81 -6.85 -21.53
CA GLU A 49 -25.66 -6.07 -22.43
C GLU A 49 -25.89 -4.66 -21.88
N THR A 50 -25.66 -3.65 -22.72
CA THR A 50 -25.91 -2.25 -22.31
C THR A 50 -27.40 -1.96 -22.39
N PRO A 51 -28.05 -1.47 -21.32
CA PRO A 51 -29.47 -1.15 -21.34
C PRO A 51 -29.81 -0.12 -22.44
N PRO A 52 -30.93 -0.28 -23.16
CA PRO A 52 -31.33 0.69 -24.17
C PRO A 52 -31.53 2.07 -23.54
N GLY A 53 -31.04 3.12 -24.22
CA GLY A 53 -31.14 4.50 -23.78
C GLY A 53 -30.17 4.94 -22.67
N LEU A 54 -29.22 4.09 -22.24
CA LEU A 54 -28.16 4.48 -21.30
C LEU A 54 -27.33 5.65 -21.83
N TRP A 55 -26.86 5.57 -23.08
CA TRP A 55 -26.09 6.63 -23.73
C TRP A 55 -26.90 7.90 -24.05
N GLY A 56 -28.23 7.78 -24.13
CA GLY A 56 -29.13 8.94 -24.29
C GLY A 56 -29.27 9.76 -23.01
N ARG A 57 -29.13 9.12 -21.84
CA ARG A 57 -29.11 9.79 -20.52
C ARG A 57 -27.76 10.42 -20.17
N VAL A 58 -26.68 9.86 -20.68
CA VAL A 58 -25.30 10.34 -20.42
C VAL A 58 -24.93 11.53 -21.32
N ARG A 59 -25.67 11.77 -22.40
CA ARG A 59 -25.47 12.93 -23.28
C ARG A 59 -26.24 14.13 -22.73
N ASP A 60 -25.54 15.20 -22.37
CA ASP A 60 -26.11 16.47 -21.86
C ASP A 60 -27.33 16.93 -22.68
N PRO A 61 -28.43 17.38 -22.03
CA PRO A 61 -29.58 17.93 -22.72
C PRO A 61 -29.27 19.38 -23.11
N GLY A 62 -28.74 19.60 -24.31
CA GLY A 62 -28.36 20.95 -24.74
C GLY A 62 -28.42 21.17 -26.24
N ALA A 63 -29.63 21.36 -26.78
CA ALA A 63 -29.91 22.29 -27.90
C ALA A 63 -31.39 22.19 -28.30
N THR A 64 -32.26 22.94 -27.64
CA THR A 64 -33.54 23.30 -28.26
C THR A 64 -33.31 24.56 -29.09
N PRO A 65 -33.62 24.57 -30.40
CA PRO A 65 -33.49 25.80 -31.19
C PRO A 65 -34.58 26.79 -30.79
N ALA A 66 -34.18 28.03 -30.53
CA ALA A 66 -35.10 29.12 -30.20
C ALA A 66 -36.03 29.43 -31.40
N PRO A 67 -37.34 29.70 -31.18
CA PRO A 67 -38.23 30.08 -32.25
C PRO A 67 -37.89 31.49 -32.77
N ALA A 68 -37.98 31.67 -34.08
CA ALA A 68 -37.82 32.96 -34.74
C ALA A 68 -38.93 33.93 -34.30
N VAL A 69 -38.55 35.02 -33.63
CA VAL A 69 -39.47 36.10 -33.25
C VAL A 69 -39.64 37.08 -34.40
N ALA A 70 -40.87 37.17 -34.90
CA ALA A 70 -41.31 38.18 -35.85
C ALA A 70 -41.18 39.59 -35.24
N ALA A 71 -40.70 40.53 -36.06
CA ALA A 71 -40.46 41.91 -35.67
C ALA A 71 -41.77 42.70 -35.47
N LEU A 72 -41.85 43.46 -34.37
CA LEU A 72 -42.87 44.48 -34.11
C LEU A 72 -42.21 45.78 -33.61
N PRO A 73 -42.88 46.94 -33.76
CA PRO A 73 -42.23 48.19 -34.12
C PRO A 73 -41.58 48.96 -32.97
N ARG A 74 -40.52 49.65 -33.38
CA ARG A 74 -39.54 50.46 -32.66
C ARG A 74 -40.17 51.64 -31.92
N ARG A 75 -40.33 51.57 -30.59
CA ARG A 75 -40.38 52.76 -29.73
C ARG A 75 -39.58 52.56 -28.43
N ARG A 76 -38.53 53.39 -28.30
CA ARG A 76 -37.60 53.63 -27.16
C ARG A 76 -36.72 52.42 -26.71
N PRO A 77 -35.66 52.10 -27.46
CA PRO A 77 -34.85 50.89 -27.24
C PRO A 77 -33.95 50.93 -25.99
N TYR A 78 -33.65 52.12 -25.43
CA TYR A 78 -32.67 52.25 -24.36
C TYR A 78 -33.21 51.87 -22.97
N ALA A 79 -34.48 52.16 -22.68
CA ALA A 79 -35.08 51.82 -21.39
C ALA A 79 -35.31 50.31 -21.24
N VAL A 80 -35.77 49.65 -22.30
CA VAL A 80 -35.97 48.20 -22.32
C VAL A 80 -34.61 47.48 -22.25
N ALA A 81 -33.60 47.95 -22.97
CA ALA A 81 -32.26 47.36 -22.92
C ALA A 81 -31.63 47.42 -21.52
N LEU A 82 -31.80 48.53 -20.80
CA LEU A 82 -31.29 48.66 -19.42
C LEU A 82 -32.02 47.74 -18.44
N VAL A 83 -33.34 47.61 -18.56
CA VAL A 83 -34.12 46.71 -17.69
C VAL A 83 -33.75 45.24 -17.97
N VAL A 84 -33.60 44.86 -19.24
CA VAL A 84 -33.17 43.50 -19.60
C VAL A 84 -31.75 43.22 -19.12
N ALA A 85 -30.82 44.17 -19.27
CA ALA A 85 -29.44 44.00 -18.80
C ALA A 85 -29.37 43.87 -17.27
N ALA A 86 -30.14 44.66 -16.53
CA ALA A 86 -30.21 44.57 -15.07
C ALA A 86 -30.83 43.23 -14.61
N ALA A 87 -31.87 42.76 -15.28
CA ALA A 87 -32.49 41.47 -14.99
C ALA A 87 -31.51 40.31 -15.26
N VAL A 88 -30.79 40.34 -16.37
CA VAL A 88 -29.77 39.33 -16.70
C VAL A 88 -28.63 39.36 -15.66
N ALA A 89 -28.14 40.54 -15.28
CA ALA A 89 -27.11 40.66 -14.25
C ALA A 89 -27.57 40.11 -12.88
N ALA A 90 -28.82 40.38 -12.49
CA ALA A 90 -29.40 39.85 -11.26
C ALA A 90 -29.54 38.32 -11.30
N VAL A 91 -29.97 37.75 -12.43
CA VAL A 91 -30.06 36.29 -12.62
C VAL A 91 -28.66 35.65 -12.59
N VAL A 92 -27.68 36.23 -13.28
CA VAL A 92 -26.30 35.72 -13.27
C VAL A 92 -25.68 35.79 -11.88
N LEU A 93 -25.89 36.89 -11.14
CA LEU A 93 -25.37 37.04 -9.78
C LEU A 93 -26.04 36.09 -8.79
N SER A 94 -27.35 35.87 -8.91
CA SER A 94 -28.08 34.94 -8.05
C SER A 94 -27.72 33.48 -8.33
N VAL A 95 -27.58 33.09 -9.61
CA VAL A 95 -27.05 31.77 -10.00
C VAL A 95 -25.61 31.61 -9.51
N TRP A 96 -24.75 32.61 -9.71
CA TRP A 96 -23.37 32.56 -9.23
C TRP A 96 -23.30 32.42 -7.72
N TRP A 97 -24.16 33.11 -6.98
CA TRP A 97 -24.20 33.03 -5.52
C TRP A 97 -24.69 31.66 -5.03
N LEU A 98 -25.67 31.07 -5.71
CA LEU A 98 -26.20 29.73 -5.40
C LEU A 98 -25.23 28.59 -5.75
N VAL A 99 -24.44 28.76 -6.80
CA VAL A 99 -23.49 27.74 -7.30
C VAL A 99 -22.07 27.99 -6.78
N ARG A 100 -21.85 28.95 -5.85
CA ARG A 100 -20.52 29.16 -5.27
C ARG A 100 -20.03 27.82 -4.71
N PRO A 101 -18.95 27.23 -5.27
CA PRO A 101 -18.35 26.07 -4.68
C PRO A 101 -17.87 26.51 -3.29
N GLY A 102 -18.48 25.95 -2.25
CA GLY A 102 -18.00 26.13 -0.90
C GLY A 102 -16.51 25.76 -0.84
N PRO A 103 -15.74 26.36 0.07
CA PRO A 103 -14.34 25.98 0.23
C PRO A 103 -14.28 24.47 0.40
N VAL A 104 -13.66 23.78 -0.55
CA VAL A 104 -13.42 22.36 -0.47
C VAL A 104 -12.55 22.20 0.77
N ALA A 105 -13.14 21.71 1.85
CA ALA A 105 -12.41 21.34 3.03
C ALA A 105 -11.53 20.15 2.61
N LEU A 106 -10.29 20.44 2.21
CA LEU A 106 -9.24 19.46 2.05
C LEU A 106 -9.00 18.87 3.44
N ARG A 107 -9.75 17.83 3.75
CA ARG A 107 -9.53 17.02 4.95
C ARG A 107 -8.13 16.44 4.78
N PRO A 108 -7.18 16.74 5.67
CA PRO A 108 -5.86 16.12 5.59
C PRO A 108 -6.06 14.61 5.54
N ALA A 109 -5.31 13.92 4.67
CA ALA A 109 -5.32 12.48 4.65
C ALA A 109 -5.12 12.00 6.10
N GLY A 110 -6.04 11.17 6.58
CA GLY A 110 -5.94 10.61 7.92
C GLY A 110 -4.60 9.89 8.12
N PRO A 111 -4.23 9.59 9.37
CA PRO A 111 -3.00 8.86 9.65
C PRO A 111 -2.91 7.60 8.77
N PRO A 112 -1.71 7.25 8.27
CA PRO A 112 -1.54 6.06 7.45
C PRO A 112 -2.11 4.83 8.18
N ALA A 113 -2.79 3.97 7.44
CA ALA A 113 -3.42 2.78 8.01
C ALA A 113 -2.37 1.92 8.74
N THR A 114 -2.55 1.74 10.04
CA THR A 114 -1.70 0.88 10.87
C THR A 114 -2.33 -0.49 11.06
N VAL A 115 -1.50 -1.53 11.13
CA VAL A 115 -1.92 -2.90 11.43
C VAL A 115 -1.65 -3.21 12.89
N LYS A 116 -2.65 -3.71 13.63
CA LYS A 116 -2.43 -4.17 15.01
C LYS A 116 -1.59 -5.44 15.00
N VAL A 117 -0.45 -5.40 15.70
CA VAL A 117 0.41 -6.57 15.95
C VAL A 117 0.47 -6.84 17.44
N THR A 118 0.56 -8.11 17.83
CA THR A 118 0.66 -8.52 19.23
C THR A 118 2.06 -8.98 19.55
N VAL A 119 2.63 -8.47 20.63
CA VAL A 119 3.94 -8.87 21.12
C VAL A 119 3.89 -10.31 21.63
N TYR A 120 4.85 -11.11 21.18
CA TYR A 120 4.98 -12.52 21.54
C TYR A 120 6.33 -12.77 22.23
N ASN A 121 6.29 -13.42 23.40
CA ASN A 121 7.48 -13.88 24.10
C ASN A 121 7.53 -15.42 24.01
N SER A 122 8.63 -15.93 23.47
CA SER A 122 8.94 -17.35 23.33
C SER A 122 8.97 -18.05 24.69
N GLU A 123 9.53 -17.40 25.70
CA GLU A 123 9.66 -17.92 27.04
C GLU A 123 8.31 -18.03 27.73
N ARG A 124 7.91 -19.26 28.09
CA ARG A 124 6.58 -19.53 28.67
C ARG A 124 6.36 -18.79 29.99
N ALA A 125 7.39 -18.68 30.83
CA ALA A 125 7.33 -17.96 32.11
C ALA A 125 7.00 -16.46 31.93
N CYS A 126 7.44 -15.87 30.82
CA CYS A 126 7.23 -14.44 30.53
C CYS A 126 5.98 -14.14 29.72
N ARG A 127 5.08 -15.11 29.54
CA ARG A 127 3.78 -14.87 28.90
C ARG A 127 2.74 -14.32 29.87
N THR A 128 2.88 -14.57 31.17
CA THR A 128 1.98 -14.06 32.21
C THR A 128 2.62 -12.94 33.04
N GLY A 129 3.96 -12.86 33.08
CA GLY A 129 4.70 -11.86 33.85
C GLY A 129 4.87 -10.51 33.13
N ARG A 130 4.69 -9.41 33.87
CA ARG A 130 4.95 -8.02 33.40
C ARG A 130 6.15 -7.35 34.08
N SER A 131 7.08 -8.15 34.58
CA SER A 131 8.30 -7.69 35.25
C SER A 131 9.38 -7.24 34.25
N LEU A 132 10.46 -6.64 34.75
CA LEU A 132 11.51 -6.07 33.89
C LEU A 132 12.32 -7.14 33.16
N GLU A 133 12.51 -8.30 33.79
CA GLU A 133 13.17 -9.47 33.21
C GLU A 133 12.36 -10.07 32.05
N CYS A 134 11.03 -9.94 32.07
CA CYS A 134 10.14 -10.41 31.02
C CYS A 134 9.85 -9.36 29.94
N ALA A 135 10.43 -8.16 30.06
CA ALA A 135 10.21 -7.08 29.12
C ALA A 135 11.06 -7.29 27.86
N LEU A 136 10.42 -7.22 26.70
CA LEU A 136 11.06 -7.21 25.40
C LEU A 136 11.41 -5.78 25.00
N ARG A 137 12.56 -5.61 24.35
CA ARG A 137 13.04 -4.31 23.89
C ARG A 137 12.40 -3.94 22.56
N LEU A 138 12.02 -2.67 22.41
CA LEU A 138 11.88 -2.02 21.11
C LEU A 138 13.21 -1.38 20.75
N ALA A 139 13.74 -1.69 19.57
CA ALA A 139 15.01 -1.13 19.09
C ALA A 139 14.82 0.28 18.51
N ARG A 140 15.91 1.06 18.48
CA ARG A 140 15.96 2.35 17.77
C ARG A 140 16.30 2.16 16.30
N ASP A 141 17.22 1.25 16.01
CA ASP A 141 17.73 0.93 14.69
C ASP A 141 17.59 -0.59 14.44
N PRO A 142 16.86 -1.01 13.38
CA PRO A 142 16.64 -2.41 13.06
C PRO A 142 17.87 -3.10 12.47
N ARG A 143 18.93 -2.37 12.09
CA ARG A 143 20.18 -2.89 11.51
C ARG A 143 21.33 -2.98 12.51
N ALA A 144 21.23 -2.23 13.60
CA ALA A 144 22.10 -2.35 14.75
C ALA A 144 21.83 -3.64 15.54
N GLU A 145 22.78 -4.05 16.38
CA GLU A 145 22.61 -5.21 17.24
C GLU A 145 21.44 -5.00 18.23
N TYR A 146 20.56 -5.99 18.35
CA TYR A 146 19.36 -5.89 19.19
C TYR A 146 19.67 -5.73 20.69
N ALA A 147 20.72 -6.41 21.14
CA ALA A 147 21.15 -6.39 22.53
C ALA A 147 21.98 -5.15 22.92
N ALA A 148 22.42 -4.35 21.94
CA ALA A 148 23.30 -3.21 22.18
C ALA A 148 22.68 -2.20 23.16
N ARG A 149 23.48 -1.73 24.13
CA ARG A 149 23.03 -0.82 25.20
C ARG A 149 22.37 0.45 24.66
N GLY A 150 22.86 1.00 23.55
CA GLY A 150 22.32 2.20 22.91
C GLY A 150 21.09 1.98 22.03
N ASN A 151 20.80 0.73 21.64
CA ASN A 151 19.75 0.41 20.66
C ASN A 151 18.40 0.11 21.34
N SER A 152 17.97 0.97 22.27
CA SER A 152 16.72 0.78 23.02
C SER A 152 15.85 2.02 22.95
N ALA A 153 14.68 1.88 22.31
CA ALA A 153 13.64 2.91 22.22
C ALA A 153 12.61 2.77 23.35
N GLY A 154 12.36 1.54 23.82
CA GLY A 154 11.36 1.28 24.87
C GLY A 154 11.28 -0.20 25.26
N ARG A 155 10.30 -0.50 26.12
CA ARG A 155 9.98 -1.85 26.59
C ARG A 155 8.52 -2.19 26.35
N VAL A 156 8.26 -3.44 25.99
CA VAL A 156 6.94 -4.01 25.77
C VAL A 156 6.89 -5.42 26.36
N TRP A 157 5.70 -5.92 26.65
CA TRP A 157 5.49 -7.23 27.26
C TRP A 157 4.66 -8.13 26.36
N HIS A 158 4.66 -9.42 26.67
CA HIS A 158 3.79 -10.37 25.99
C HIS A 158 2.32 -9.89 26.01
N GLY A 159 1.64 -10.07 24.87
CA GLY A 159 0.23 -9.68 24.72
C GLY A 159 0.02 -8.18 24.46
N ASP A 160 1.04 -7.34 24.58
CA ASP A 160 0.90 -5.91 24.25
C ASP A 160 0.51 -5.76 22.78
N GLY A 161 -0.56 -4.99 22.54
CA GLY A 161 -1.01 -4.63 21.20
C GLY A 161 -0.32 -3.36 20.73
N LEU A 162 0.38 -3.44 19.61
CA LEU A 162 1.12 -2.33 19.01
C LEU A 162 0.56 -1.98 17.63
N ALA A 163 0.62 -0.70 17.26
CA ALA A 163 0.29 -0.25 15.93
C ALA A 163 1.53 -0.34 15.03
N ALA A 164 1.53 -1.28 14.08
CA ALA A 164 2.60 -1.41 13.08
C ALA A 164 2.31 -0.51 11.87
N HIS A 165 3.31 0.29 11.50
CA HIS A 165 3.24 1.25 10.40
C HIS A 165 3.79 0.67 9.10
N CYS A 166 4.91 -0.04 9.21
CA CYS A 166 5.59 -0.68 8.10
C CYS A 166 6.57 -1.75 8.60
N VAL A 167 7.12 -2.54 7.67
CA VAL A 167 8.13 -3.57 7.93
C VAL A 167 9.36 -3.36 7.06
N VAL A 168 10.55 -3.59 7.62
CA VAL A 168 11.79 -3.78 6.84
C VAL A 168 12.17 -5.25 6.86
N THR A 169 12.68 -5.77 5.76
CA THR A 169 12.98 -7.19 5.57
C THR A 169 14.48 -7.50 5.59
N ASP A 170 15.31 -6.46 5.54
CA ASP A 170 16.78 -6.47 5.51
C ASP A 170 17.43 -6.05 6.84
N GLY A 171 16.68 -6.15 7.95
CA GLY A 171 17.20 -5.82 9.27
C GLY A 171 18.17 -6.87 9.81
N ARG A 172 18.83 -6.54 10.92
CA ARG A 172 19.73 -7.45 11.64
C ARG A 172 18.99 -8.74 11.98
N MET A 173 19.57 -9.89 11.64
CA MET A 173 19.00 -11.18 12.01
C MET A 173 18.95 -11.32 13.53
N VAL A 174 17.77 -11.65 14.06
CA VAL A 174 17.57 -11.97 15.48
C VAL A 174 17.08 -13.40 15.60
N ARG A 175 17.61 -14.12 16.59
CA ARG A 175 17.15 -15.44 17.01
C ARG A 175 16.44 -15.32 18.36
N ASP A 176 15.29 -15.96 18.52
CA ASP A 176 14.61 -16.07 19.82
C ASP A 176 15.07 -17.30 20.61
N GLU A 177 14.58 -17.42 21.86
CA GLU A 177 14.93 -18.52 22.76
C GLU A 177 14.39 -19.87 22.29
N ALA A 178 13.44 -19.89 21.35
CA ALA A 178 12.94 -21.11 20.71
C ALA A 178 13.71 -21.46 19.43
N GLY A 179 14.75 -20.69 19.08
CA GLY A 179 15.59 -20.92 17.90
C GLY A 179 15.02 -20.37 16.60
N VAL A 180 13.87 -19.68 16.62
CA VAL A 180 13.29 -19.04 15.44
C VAL A 180 14.12 -17.81 15.07
N THR A 181 14.42 -17.64 13.79
CA THR A 181 15.17 -16.50 13.28
C THR A 181 14.32 -15.60 12.38
N SER A 182 14.63 -14.31 12.35
CA SER A 182 14.03 -13.38 11.39
C SER A 182 14.93 -12.17 11.14
N THR A 183 14.92 -11.68 9.90
CA THR A 183 15.47 -10.38 9.50
C THR A 183 14.38 -9.32 9.35
N ARG A 184 13.11 -9.68 9.60
CA ARG A 184 11.98 -8.75 9.52
C ARG A 184 11.91 -7.90 10.79
N TRP A 185 11.69 -6.60 10.64
CA TRP A 185 11.49 -5.68 11.76
C TRP A 185 10.31 -4.77 11.49
N TYR A 186 9.41 -4.68 12.46
CA TYR A 186 8.19 -3.89 12.33
C TYR A 186 8.38 -2.55 13.05
N LEU A 187 8.17 -1.44 12.33
CA LEU A 187 8.11 -0.12 12.94
C LEU A 187 6.77 0.03 13.64
N VAL A 188 6.81 0.08 14.97
CA VAL A 188 5.63 0.03 15.81
C VAL A 188 5.52 1.25 16.70
N THR A 189 4.29 1.55 17.13
CA THR A 189 4.02 2.52 18.20
C THR A 189 3.17 1.87 19.29
N THR A 190 3.56 2.07 20.54
CA THR A 190 2.79 1.59 21.70
C THR A 190 1.58 2.50 21.95
N GLY A 191 0.61 2.03 22.74
CA GLY A 191 -0.49 2.89 23.20
C GLY A 191 -0.05 4.09 24.05
N GLN A 192 1.21 4.12 24.50
CA GLN A 192 1.82 5.24 25.23
C GLN A 192 2.63 6.17 24.32
N GLY A 193 2.56 5.99 22.99
CA GLY A 193 3.25 6.84 22.01
C GLY A 193 4.73 6.51 21.80
N VAL A 194 5.26 5.44 22.42
CA VAL A 194 6.66 5.04 22.21
C VAL A 194 6.78 4.38 20.83
N ARG A 195 7.60 4.96 19.95
CA ARG A 195 7.90 4.42 18.62
C ARG A 195 9.24 3.70 18.62
N GLY A 196 9.30 2.52 17.99
CA GLY A 196 10.53 1.75 17.85
C GLY A 196 10.33 0.50 17.00
N TRP A 197 11.39 -0.29 16.85
CA TRP A 197 11.40 -1.47 15.99
C TRP A 197 11.24 -2.75 16.80
N LEU A 198 10.25 -3.57 16.42
CA LEU A 198 10.00 -4.89 17.00
C LEU A 198 10.54 -5.98 16.04
N PRO A 199 11.46 -6.86 16.49
CA PRO A 199 11.91 -7.99 15.69
C PRO A 199 10.75 -8.92 15.33
N GLY A 200 10.79 -9.48 14.12
CA GLY A 200 9.73 -10.37 13.62
C GLY A 200 9.56 -11.64 14.44
N VAL A 201 10.60 -12.11 15.11
CA VAL A 201 10.53 -13.25 16.05
C VAL A 201 9.68 -12.94 17.29
N ARG A 202 9.52 -11.66 17.65
CA ARG A 202 8.74 -11.19 18.82
C ARG A 202 7.29 -10.85 18.48
N THR A 203 6.79 -11.34 17.35
CA THR A 203 5.39 -11.21 16.96
C THR A 203 4.88 -12.49 16.32
N ARG A 204 3.56 -12.68 16.36
CA ARG A 204 2.83 -13.74 15.64
C ARG A 204 1.83 -13.10 14.69
N ASN A 205 2.25 -12.01 14.06
CA ASN A 205 1.41 -11.27 13.14
C ASN A 205 1.00 -12.16 11.95
N THR A 206 -0.32 -12.30 11.76
CA THR A 206 -0.92 -13.05 10.64
C THR A 206 -1.43 -12.15 9.52
N ARG A 207 -1.34 -10.83 9.71
CA ARG A 207 -1.78 -9.83 8.73
C ARG A 207 -0.57 -9.22 8.03
N GLU A 208 -0.71 -8.96 6.74
CA GLU A 208 0.35 -8.30 5.99
C GLU A 208 0.52 -6.84 6.43
N VAL A 209 1.77 -6.44 6.61
CA VAL A 209 2.17 -5.06 6.89
C VAL A 209 2.98 -4.60 5.70
N ARG A 210 2.66 -3.42 5.18
CA ARG A 210 3.37 -2.82 4.05
C ARG A 210 4.85 -2.63 4.35
N GLU A 211 5.69 -2.70 3.33
CA GLU A 211 7.11 -2.38 3.48
C GLU A 211 7.32 -0.89 3.73
N CYS A 212 8.37 -0.55 4.49
CA CYS A 212 8.71 0.84 4.74
C CYS A 212 9.19 1.50 3.44
N PRO A 213 8.74 2.72 3.11
CA PRO A 213 9.35 3.49 2.01
C PRO A 213 10.84 3.68 2.30
N GLY A 214 11.69 3.70 1.27
CA GLY A 214 13.16 3.63 1.36
C GLY A 214 13.89 4.73 2.15
N GLY A 215 13.19 5.53 2.95
CA GLY A 215 13.73 6.55 3.85
C GLY A 215 13.26 6.46 5.32
N GLU A 216 12.32 5.58 5.68
CA GLU A 216 11.99 5.33 7.10
C GLU A 216 13.10 4.45 7.72
N ARG A 217 14.08 5.13 8.32
CA ARG A 217 15.21 4.54 9.06
C ARG A 217 14.92 4.49 10.54
#